data_AF-A0A7G8EYB0-F1
#
_entry.id   AF-A0A7G8EYB0-F1
#
_cell.length_a   1.000
_cell.length_b   1.000
_cell.length_c   1.000
_cell.angle_alpha   90.00
_cell.angle_beta   90.00
_cell.angle_gamma   90.00
#
_symmetry.space_group_name_H-M   'P 1'
#
loop_
_entity.id
_entity.type
_entity.pdbx_description
1 polymer ?
#
loop_
_entity_poly.entity_id
_entity_poly.type
_entity_poly.pdbx_seq_one_letter_code
_entity_poly.pdbx_strand_id
1 'polypeptide(L)' 'MVNGVDQRLVHFRLDTTTSHGQWVELRIYEWMRPQPPVPHYRRRLLKANAIDVWNNMLKVGWRRCSPPVC' A
#
# COMPACT_ATOMS: atom_id res chain seq x y z
N MET A 1 0.43 -3.13 3.89
CA MET A 1 1.88 -3.37 4.04
C MET A 1 2.48 -2.27 4.87
N VAL A 2 3.54 -2.54 5.59
CA VAL A 2 4.15 -1.60 6.51
C VAL A 2 5.67 -1.73 6.48
N ASN A 3 6.34 -0.59 6.59
CA ASN A 3 7.76 -0.50 6.82
C ASN A 3 8.01 0.30 8.09
N GLY A 4 8.58 -0.35 9.11
CA GLY A 4 8.92 0.30 10.37
C GLY A 4 10.18 1.17 10.29
N VAL A 5 11.06 0.94 9.31
CA VAL A 5 12.25 1.75 9.06
C VAL A 5 11.87 3.05 8.40
N ASP A 6 11.08 2.97 7.31
CA ASP A 6 10.60 4.16 6.60
C ASP A 6 9.40 4.83 7.29
N GLN A 7 8.87 4.24 8.37
CA GLN A 7 7.68 4.69 9.08
C GLN A 7 6.49 4.95 8.13
N ARG A 8 6.28 4.04 7.19
CA ARG A 8 5.25 4.15 6.17
C ARG A 8 4.35 2.93 6.15
N LEU A 9 3.07 3.19 5.96
CA LEU A 9 2.03 2.19 5.78
C LEU A 9 1.43 2.35 4.39
N VAL A 10 1.28 1.24 3.69
CA VAL A 10 0.76 1.21 2.33
C VAL A 10 -0.45 0.30 2.27
N HIS A 11 -1.57 0.84 1.84
CA HIS A 11 -2.81 0.14 1.65
C HIS A 11 -3.10 0.00 0.15
N PHE A 12 -3.34 -1.24 -0.28
CA PHE A 12 -3.76 -1.58 -1.63
C PHE A 12 -5.25 -1.90 -1.59
N ARG A 13 -6.05 -1.15 -2.32
CA ARG A 13 -7.49 -1.39 -2.44
C ARG A 13 -7.83 -1.63 -3.91
N LEU A 14 -8.47 -2.75 -4.20
CA LEU A 14 -9.07 -2.98 -5.52
C LEU A 14 -10.10 -1.88 -5.77
N ASP A 15 -9.98 -1.23 -6.91
CA ASP A 15 -10.88 -0.18 -7.36
C ASP A 15 -11.79 -0.73 -8.46
N THR A 16 -12.47 0.16 -9.18
CA THR A 16 -13.38 -0.16 -10.28
C THR A 16 -12.68 -0.91 -11.42
N THR A 17 -13.31 -2.02 -11.83
CA THR A 17 -12.97 -2.71 -13.06
C THR A 17 -13.50 -1.89 -14.24
N THR A 18 -12.61 -1.43 -15.11
CA THR A 18 -12.98 -0.75 -16.35
C THR A 18 -12.72 -1.68 -17.53
N SER A 19 -13.29 -1.39 -18.70
CA SER A 19 -13.03 -2.09 -19.96
C SER A 19 -11.54 -2.11 -20.35
N HIS A 20 -10.73 -1.17 -19.81
CA HIS A 20 -9.29 -1.10 -20.01
C HIS A 20 -8.45 -1.83 -18.95
N GLY A 21 -9.09 -2.53 -18.00
CA GLY A 21 -8.43 -3.34 -16.98
C GLY A 21 -8.90 -3.07 -15.55
N GLN A 22 -8.31 -3.84 -14.62
CA GLN A 22 -8.54 -3.72 -13.19
C GLN A 22 -7.60 -2.66 -12.60
N TRP A 23 -8.17 -1.69 -11.89
CA TRP A 23 -7.41 -0.66 -11.19
C TRP A 23 -7.25 -1.03 -9.72
N VAL A 24 -6.10 -0.66 -9.16
CA VAL A 24 -5.78 -0.77 -7.75
C VAL A 24 -5.39 0.61 -7.27
N GLU A 25 -6.07 1.04 -6.23
CA GLU A 25 -5.74 2.24 -5.51
C GLU A 25 -4.68 1.93 -4.44
N LEU A 26 -3.55 2.63 -4.56
CA LEU A 26 -2.47 2.63 -3.60
C LEU A 26 -2.61 3.88 -2.72
N ARG A 27 -2.79 3.67 -1.41
CA ARG A 27 -2.74 4.73 -0.41
C ARG A 27 -1.52 4.55 0.45
N ILE A 28 -0.68 5.57 0.52
CA ILE A 28 0.51 5.60 1.36
C ILE A 28 0.21 6.56 2.51
N TYR A 29 0.46 6.07 3.71
CA TYR A 29 0.31 6.76 4.97
C TYR A 29 1.66 6.83 5.64
N GLU A 30 1.93 7.95 6.30
CA GLU A 30 3.01 8.04 7.27
C GLU A 30 2.52 7.47 8.60
N TRP A 31 3.22 6.46 9.10
CA TRP A 31 2.88 5.77 10.33
C TRP A 31 4.05 5.87 11.31
N MET A 32 4.07 6.99 12.04
CA MET A 32 5.01 7.24 13.12
C MET A 32 4.30 6.97 14.46
N ARG A 33 4.45 5.76 15.00
CA ARG A 33 3.87 5.44 16.32
C ARG A 33 4.42 6.44 17.37
N PRO A 34 3.57 6.98 18.27
CA PRO A 34 2.21 6.55 18.61
C PRO A 34 1.08 7.21 17.80
N GLN A 35 1.39 8.05 16.81
CA GLN A 35 0.39 8.84 16.10
C GLN A 35 -0.41 7.98 15.08
N PRO A 36 -1.69 8.33 14.83
CA PRO A 36 -2.48 7.66 13.81
C PRO A 36 -1.86 7.85 12.41
N PRO A 37 -2.05 6.90 11.48
CA PRO A 37 -1.48 7.01 10.14
C PRO A 37 -2.04 8.23 9.39
N VAL A 38 -1.16 9.13 8.96
CA VAL A 38 -1.56 10.34 8.21
C VAL A 38 -1.51 10.04 6.71
N PRO A 39 -2.57 10.33 5.92
CA PRO A 39 -2.53 10.13 4.48
C PRO A 39 -1.46 11.03 3.85
N HIS A 40 -0.47 10.43 3.21
CA HIS A 40 0.60 11.17 2.56
C HIS A 40 0.40 11.22 1.05
N TYR A 41 0.10 10.07 0.42
CA TYR A 41 -0.02 10.00 -1.03
C TYR A 41 -1.05 8.97 -1.48
N ARG A 42 -1.74 9.27 -2.59
CA ARG A 42 -2.70 8.37 -3.23
C ARG A 42 -2.35 8.26 -4.71
N ARG A 43 -2.27 7.03 -5.21
CA ARG A 43 -2.00 6.73 -6.61
C ARG A 43 -2.90 5.63 -7.12
N ARG A 44 -3.34 5.75 -8.36
CA ARG A 44 -4.04 4.68 -9.07
C ARG A 44 -3.03 3.91 -9.94
N LEU A 45 -3.07 2.60 -9.87
CA LEU A 45 -2.21 1.69 -10.64
C LEU A 45 -3.07 0.65 -11.34
N LEU A 46 -2.63 0.18 -12.50
CA LEU A 46 -3.17 -1.05 -13.06
C LEU A 46 -2.83 -2.22 -12.14
N LYS A 47 -3.69 -3.24 -12.07
CA LYS A 47 -3.51 -4.41 -11.20
C LYS A 47 -2.17 -5.12 -11.45
N ALA A 48 -1.75 -5.25 -12.71
CA ALA A 48 -0.45 -5.85 -13.04
C ALA A 48 0.70 -5.07 -12.38
N ASN A 49 0.71 -3.75 -12.55
CA ASN A 49 1.71 -2.87 -11.91
C ASN A 49 1.62 -2.92 -10.38
N ALA A 50 0.41 -3.02 -9.82
CA ALA A 50 0.23 -3.12 -8.37
C ALA A 50 0.80 -4.43 -7.80
N ILE A 51 0.71 -5.54 -8.55
CA ILE A 51 1.33 -6.82 -8.19
C ILE A 51 2.87 -6.68 -8.20
N ASP A 52 3.43 -6.03 -9.22
CA ASP A 52 4.88 -5.81 -9.29
C ASP A 52 5.38 -4.93 -8.15
N VAL A 53 4.68 -3.83 -7.85
CA VAL A 53 4.97 -2.96 -6.71
C VAL A 53 4.87 -3.74 -5.40
N TRP A 54 3.83 -4.57 -5.25
CA TRP A 54 3.66 -5.40 -4.07
C TRP A 54 4.83 -6.37 -3.86
N ASN A 55 5.23 -7.07 -4.92
CA ASN A 55 6.35 -8.00 -4.90
C ASN A 55 7.69 -7.29 -4.63
N ASN A 56 7.89 -6.11 -5.20
CA ASN A 56 9.07 -5.29 -4.95
C ASN A 56 9.14 -4.87 -3.47
N MET A 57 8.03 -4.33 -2.92
CA MET A 57 7.96 -3.97 -1.50
C MET A 57 8.30 -5.17 -0.60
N LEU A 58 7.79 -6.37 -0.88
CA LEU A 58 8.17 -7.57 -0.15
C LEU A 58 9.67 -7.87 -0.22
N LYS A 59 10.30 -7.70 -1.39
CA LYS A 59 11.76 -7.87 -1.58
C LYS A 59 12.58 -6.85 -0.80
N VAL A 60 12.10 -5.60 -0.73
CA VAL A 60 12.75 -4.50 0.02
C VAL A 60 12.57 -4.69 1.54
N GLY A 61 11.79 -5.68 1.98
CA GLY A 61 11.60 -6.01 3.40
C GLY A 61 10.35 -5.38 4.01
N TRP A 62 9.44 -4.84 3.20
CA TRP A 62 8.11 -4.46 3.68
C TRP A 62 7.36 -5.68 4.17
N ARG A 63 6.64 -5.52 5.26
CA ARG A 63 5.87 -6.61 5.86
C ARG A 63 4.38 -6.43 5.58
N ARG A 64 3.68 -7.53 5.41
CA ARG A 64 2.21 -7.49 5.42
C ARG A 64 1.79 -7.07 6.82
N CYS A 65 0.89 -6.11 6.91
CA CYS A 65 0.21 -5.83 8.16
C CYS A 65 -1.25 -6.20 7.97
N SER A 66 -1.75 -6.99 8.91
CA SER A 66 -3.13 -7.41 8.99
C SER A 66 -3.68 -6.92 10.34
N PRO A 67 -4.96 -6.52 10.39
CA PRO A 67 -5.64 -6.24 11.65
C PRO A 67 -5.50 -7.44 12.60
N PRO A 68 -5.28 -7.26 13.92
CA PRO A 68 -5.43 -6.02 14.71
C PRO A 68 -4.10 -5.31 15.05
N VAL A 69 -2.97 -5.74 14.46
CA VAL A 69 -1.63 -5.29 14.85
C VAL A 69 -1.20 -4.01 14.09
N CYS A 70 -1.82 -3.79 12.93
CA CYS A 70 -2.18 -2.50 12.32
C CYS A 70 -3.56 -2.70 11.65
#